data_AF-A0A955WQR7-F1
#
_entry.id   AF-A0A955WQR7-F1
#
_cell.length_a   1.000
_cell.length_b   1.000
_cell.length_c   1.000
_cell.angle_alpha   90.00
_cell.angle_beta   90.00
_cell.angle_gamma   90.00
#
_symmetry.space_group_name_H-M   'P 1'
#
loop_
_entity.id
_entity.type
_entity.pdbx_description
1 polymer ?
#
loop_
_entity_poly.entity_id
_entity_poly.type
_entity_poly.pdbx_seq_one_letter_code
_entity_poly.pdbx_strand_id
1 'polypeptide(L)' 'MKQNPDRLTAALQQRILVLDGAMGTMIQSYKLDEAGFRGARFADHSVALTGANDVLCLTQPHIVREIHEAYLKAGA' A
#
# COMPACT_ATOMS: atom_id res chain seq x y z
N MET A 1 7.78 -15.55 -7.99
CA MET A 1 6.50 -15.98 -7.37
C MET A 1 5.83 -16.98 -8.31
N LYS A 2 5.41 -18.15 -7.83
CA LYS A 2 4.60 -19.07 -8.64
C LYS A 2 3.14 -18.60 -8.54
N GLN A 3 2.56 -18.17 -9.65
CA GLN A 3 1.13 -17.90 -9.75
C GLN A 3 0.41 -19.26 -9.68
N ASN A 4 -0.54 -19.41 -8.75
CA ASN A 4 -1.29 -20.65 -8.56
C ASN A 4 -2.78 -20.37 -8.80
N PRO A 5 -3.19 -20.17 -10.08
CA PRO A 5 -4.53 -19.73 -10.43
C PRO A 5 -5.61 -20.67 -9.88
N ASP A 6 -5.30 -21.96 -9.72
CA ASP A 6 -6.21 -22.97 -9.19
C ASP A 6 -6.73 -22.65 -7.78
N ARG A 7 -5.89 -22.06 -6.90
CA ARG A 7 -6.31 -21.69 -5.54
C ARG A 7 -7.28 -20.52 -5.53
N LEU A 8 -7.05 -19.53 -6.40
CA LEU A 8 -7.91 -18.37 -6.53
C LEU A 8 -9.26 -18.78 -7.12
N THR A 9 -9.24 -19.55 -8.21
CA THR A 9 -10.45 -20.07 -8.86
C THR A 9 -11.29 -20.93 -7.92
N ALA A 10 -10.65 -21.83 -7.16
CA ALA A 10 -11.36 -22.65 -6.17
C ALA A 10 -12.02 -21.81 -5.07
N ALA A 11 -11.36 -20.74 -4.59
CA ALA A 11 -11.93 -19.86 -3.57
C ALA A 11 -13.12 -19.04 -4.12
N LEU A 12 -13.01 -18.52 -5.36
CA LEU A 12 -14.08 -17.79 -6.04
C LEU A 12 -15.34 -18.64 -6.29
N GLN A 13 -15.19 -19.94 -6.48
CA GLN A 13 -16.33 -20.87 -6.61
C GLN A 13 -17.08 -21.10 -5.29
N GLN A 14 -16.41 -20.92 -4.14
CA GLN A 14 -16.99 -21.21 -2.83
C GLN A 14 -17.58 -19.98 -2.13
N ARG A 15 -17.06 -18.78 -2.43
CA ARG A 15 -17.48 -17.54 -1.79
C ARG A 15 -17.10 -16.31 -2.61
N ILE A 16 -17.75 -15.20 -2.31
CA ILE A 16 -17.31 -13.88 -2.79
C ILE A 16 -15.99 -13.53 -2.09
N LEU A 17 -15.00 -13.13 -2.88
CA LEU A 17 -13.76 -12.54 -2.38
C LEU A 17 -13.86 -11.02 -2.42
N VAL A 18 -13.35 -10.37 -1.38
CA VAL A 18 -13.28 -8.92 -1.26
C VAL A 18 -11.84 -8.50 -1.51
N LEU A 19 -11.63 -7.41 -2.24
CA LEU A 19 -10.33 -6.77 -2.38
C LEU A 19 -10.26 -5.59 -1.42
N ASP A 20 -9.03 -5.15 -1.13
CA ASP A 20 -8.80 -3.96 -0.33
C ASP A 20 -9.33 -2.68 -1.01
N GLY A 21 -9.32 -1.59 -0.25
CA GLY A 21 -9.82 -0.30 -0.72
C GLY A 21 -8.73 0.63 -1.27
N ALA A 22 -9.09 1.90 -1.41
CA ALA A 22 -8.22 2.91 -1.98
C ALA A 22 -7.01 3.26 -1.10
N MET A 23 -5.82 2.86 -1.53
CA MET A 23 -4.54 3.17 -0.87
C MET A 23 -4.26 4.68 -0.75
N GLY A 24 -4.49 5.45 -1.82
CA GLY A 24 -4.19 6.88 -1.83
C GLY A 24 -4.97 7.68 -0.78
N THR A 25 -6.26 7.35 -0.60
CA THR A 25 -7.11 7.99 0.42
C THR A 25 -6.61 7.70 1.83
N MET A 26 -6.18 6.47 2.09
CA MET A 26 -5.60 6.09 3.38
C MET A 26 -4.27 6.82 3.63
N ILE A 27 -3.38 6.90 2.63
CA ILE A 27 -2.11 7.64 2.72
C ILE A 27 -2.33 9.12 3.04
N GLN A 28 -3.32 9.77 2.43
CA GLN A 28 -3.64 11.18 2.69
C GLN A 28 -3.97 11.46 4.16
N SER A 29 -4.53 10.48 4.89
CA SER A 29 -4.84 10.63 6.33
C SER A 29 -3.59 10.79 7.22
N TYR A 30 -2.43 10.30 6.76
CA TYR A 30 -1.15 10.42 7.45
C TYR A 30 -0.50 11.81 7.28
N LYS A 31 -1.02 12.65 6.36
CA LYS A 31 -0.57 14.04 6.15
C LYS A 31 0.95 14.18 5.98
N LEU A 32 1.55 13.26 5.24
CA LEU A 32 2.98 13.28 4.95
C LEU A 32 3.36 14.53 4.17
N ASP A 33 4.43 15.17 4.60
CA ASP A 33 5.10 16.24 3.87
C ASP A 33 6.19 15.68 2.95
N GLU A 34 6.90 16.57 2.25
CA GLU A 34 7.96 16.19 1.32
C GLU A 34 9.08 15.38 1.99
N ALA A 35 9.45 15.71 3.23
CA ALA A 35 10.45 14.95 3.98
C ALA A 35 9.93 13.55 4.33
N GLY A 36 8.65 13.45 4.69
CA GLY A 36 7.94 12.19 4.91
C GLY A 36 7.95 11.30 3.67
N PHE A 37 7.67 11.84 2.49
CA PHE A 37 7.74 11.09 1.23
C PHE A 37 9.17 10.65 0.87
N ARG A 38 10.16 11.53 1.03
CA ARG A 38 11.56 11.23 0.69
C ARG A 38 12.20 10.18 1.59
N GLY A 39 11.90 10.23 2.89
CA GLY A 39 12.67 9.52 3.91
C GLY A 39 14.18 9.78 3.81
N ALA A 40 14.98 8.94 4.45
CA ALA A 40 16.44 9.05 4.37
C ALA A 40 16.99 8.69 2.97
N ARG A 41 16.33 7.77 2.26
CA ARG A 41 16.83 7.22 0.99
C ARG A 41 16.84 8.24 -0.15
N PHE A 42 15.90 9.18 -0.16
CA PHE A 42 15.74 10.17 -1.22
C PHE A 42 15.83 11.61 -0.72
N ALA A 43 16.52 11.84 0.41
CA ALA A 43 16.68 13.16 1.01
C ALA A 43 17.15 14.19 -0.03
N ASP A 44 18.19 13.86 -0.81
CA ASP A 44 18.81 14.74 -1.80
C ASP A 44 18.25 14.60 -3.22
N HIS A 45 17.08 13.98 -3.40
CA HIS A 45 16.51 13.79 -4.75
C HIS A 45 16.15 15.14 -5.40
N SER A 46 16.51 15.34 -6.66
CA SER A 46 16.35 16.64 -7.33
C SER A 46 14.91 17.03 -7.63
N VAL A 47 13.97 16.08 -7.59
CA VAL A 47 12.55 16.28 -7.90
C VAL A 47 11.71 16.05 -6.65
N ALA A 48 10.61 16.80 -6.51
CA ALA A 48 9.64 16.61 -5.43
C ALA A 48 8.99 15.21 -5.51
N LEU A 49 8.90 14.53 -4.37
CA LEU A 49 8.32 13.18 -4.27
C LEU A 49 6.95 13.15 -3.59
N THR A 50 6.44 14.28 -3.09
CA THR A 50 5.08 14.37 -2.55
C THR A 50 4.06 13.88 -3.57
N GLY A 51 3.22 12.92 -3.15
CA GLY A 51 2.21 12.29 -4.00
C GLY A 51 2.70 11.09 -4.81
N ALA A 52 4.01 10.83 -4.86
CA ALA A 52 4.57 9.62 -5.48
C ALA A 52 4.43 8.43 -4.51
N ASN A 53 3.20 7.97 -4.25
CA ASN A 53 2.89 6.97 -3.22
C ASN A 53 3.71 5.68 -3.29
N ASP A 54 4.13 5.25 -4.48
CA ASP A 54 4.95 4.04 -4.65
C ASP A 54 6.29 4.11 -3.90
N VAL A 55 6.85 5.31 -3.70
CA VAL A 55 8.11 5.49 -2.97
C VAL A 55 7.96 5.13 -1.49
N LEU A 56 6.74 5.21 -0.93
CA LEU A 56 6.45 4.92 0.47
C LEU A 56 6.69 3.45 0.81
N CYS A 57 6.65 2.53 -0.17
CA CYS A 57 7.08 1.15 0.02
C CYS A 57 8.55 1.05 0.45
N LEU A 58 9.38 2.03 0.10
CA LEU A 58 10.80 2.10 0.43
C LEU A 58 11.09 3.07 1.57
N THR A 59 10.36 4.19 1.65
CA THR A 59 10.65 5.27 2.59
C THR A 59 9.82 5.19 3.87
N GLN A 60 8.59 4.66 3.78
CA GLN A 60 7.65 4.51 4.90
C GLN A 60 6.96 3.13 4.89
N PRO A 61 7.72 2.00 4.90
CA PRO A 61 7.14 0.67 4.77
C PRO A 61 6.17 0.31 5.91
N HIS A 62 6.31 0.95 7.08
CA HIS A 62 5.39 0.74 8.20
C HIS A 62 3.99 1.32 7.93
N ILE A 63 3.89 2.50 7.31
CA ILE A 63 2.60 3.10 6.92
C ILE A 63 1.89 2.20 5.91
N VAL A 64 2.61 1.73 4.89
CA VAL A 64 2.05 0.83 3.87
C VAL A 64 1.52 -0.45 4.52
N ARG A 65 2.28 -1.04 5.46
CA ARG A 65 1.85 -2.22 6.22
C ARG A 65 0.60 -1.95 7.06
N GLU A 66 0.56 -0.84 7.79
CA GLU A 66 -0.60 -0.46 8.61
C GLU A 66 -1.87 -0.33 7.78
N ILE A 67 -1.78 0.24 6.58
CA ILE A 67 -2.93 0.37 5.67
C ILE A 67 -3.44 -0.99 5.22
N HIS A 68 -2.55 -1.90 4.80
CA HIS A 68 -2.96 -3.27 4.45
C HIS A 68 -3.55 -4.02 5.65
N GLU A 69 -2.97 -3.86 6.84
CA GLU A 69 -3.52 -4.44 8.07
C GLU A 69 -4.91 -3.89 8.39
N ALA A 70 -5.16 -2.60 8.14
CA ALA A 70 -6.47 -2.00 8.35
C ALA A 70 -7.53 -2.61 7.43
N TYR A 71 -7.21 -2.80 6.13
CA TYR A 71 -8.12 -3.46 5.20
C TYR A 71 -8.34 -4.95 5.54
N LEU A 72 -7.28 -5.68 5.90
CA LEU A 72 -7.38 -7.07 6.32
C LEU A 72 -8.27 -7.22 7.57
N LYS A 73 -8.12 -6.33 8.56
CA LYS A 73 -8.97 -6.31 9.77
C LYS A 73 -10.43 -5.96 9.45
N ALA A 74 -10.67 -5.18 8.39
CA ALA A 74 -12.01 -4.85 7.90
C ALA A 74 -12.67 -5.97 7.07
N GLY A 75 -11.93 -7.04 6.73
CA GLY A 75 -12.46 -8.23 6.05
C GLY A 75 -12.06 -8.37 4.58
N ALA A 76 -11.06 -7.62 4.11
CA ALA A 76 -10.39 -7.91 2.84
C ALA A 76 -9.54 -9.19 2.93
#